data_AF-A0A444JC49-F1
#
_entry.id   AF-A0A444JC49-F1
#
_cell.length_a   1.000
_cell.length_b   1.000
_cell.length_c   1.000
_cell.angle_alpha   90.00
_cell.angle_beta   90.00
_cell.angle_gamma   90.00
#
_symmetry.space_group_name_H-M   'P 1'
#
loop_
_entity.id
_entity.type
_entity.pdbx_description
1 polymer ?
#
loop_
_entity_poly.entity_id
_entity_poly.type
_entity_poly.pdbx_seq_one_letter_code
_entity_poly.pdbx_strand_id
1 'polypeptide(L)'
;MEFDDSLSASMDDFAENTQDMDIPEELPMMAVRDVVVFNYMILPLFVGRPGSVSAVNEAMEGDKLLMLVTQKDATSDEPEPDDLYKVGMVSMIMRTLKLPDGRLKVLVQALSKAEIKSYEQKKPHFRVNIDLIEDEEAGEVTIEVEALMRLVREQTEKIMSLRGILSADLMAIVNNIEEPGRLADLVGSNLRLKVSESQKILETSLPLERLRLVAELLNKEMEVATVQAKIQSDAKEEMSRSQREYFLREQMQALKKELGDDDAYSEDIEELGKKIKKKKMPKYARKEARKELKRLEMMHPDASEANIIRTYIEWIIDLPWKKTSKDILDLEKAAQVLDEDHYGLERIKERILEFLAVRKLNADTKGPILCFAGPPGVGKTSLGQAVAKAMGRKFYRLSLGGMRDEAEIRGHRRTYIGAMPGRILQGLKTVGTNNPVFMMDEIDKIGSDYRGDPSSALLEVLDPEQNDTFSDHYMNMPFDLSKVMFIT
;
A
#
# COMPACT_ATOMS: atom_id res chain seq x y z
N MET A 1 51.44 -17.38 0.24
CA MET A 1 50.98 -18.31 -0.80
C MET A 1 51.10 -17.52 -2.10
N GLU A 2 52.17 -17.80 -2.82
CA GLU A 2 52.45 -17.22 -4.13
C GLU A 2 51.34 -17.65 -5.09
N PHE A 3 50.80 -16.69 -5.82
CA PHE A 3 49.95 -16.95 -6.97
C PHE A 3 50.87 -17.42 -8.09
N ASP A 4 50.69 -18.66 -8.53
CA ASP A 4 51.37 -19.19 -9.70
C ASP A 4 50.76 -18.55 -10.94
N ASP A 5 51.60 -17.80 -11.67
CA ASP A 5 51.25 -16.87 -12.75
C ASP A 5 51.42 -17.56 -14.11
N SER A 6 50.81 -18.74 -14.26
CA SER A 6 50.89 -19.57 -15.47
C SER A 6 49.54 -19.72 -16.17
N LEU A 7 48.84 -18.62 -16.46
CA LEU A 7 47.56 -18.67 -17.17
C LEU A 7 47.44 -17.52 -18.19
N SER A 8 48.10 -17.70 -19.33
CA SER A 8 47.88 -16.90 -20.55
C SER A 8 47.33 -17.79 -21.69
N ALA A 9 46.34 -18.63 -21.42
CA ALA A 9 45.56 -19.25 -22.49
C ALA A 9 44.41 -18.28 -22.85
N SER A 10 44.41 -17.76 -24.08
CA SER A 10 43.39 -16.85 -24.59
C SER A 10 42.08 -17.62 -24.85
N MET A 11 40.96 -16.90 -24.90
CA MET A 11 39.64 -17.47 -25.27
C MET A 11 39.63 -18.15 -26.66
N ASP A 12 40.59 -17.81 -27.53
CA ASP A 12 40.73 -18.38 -28.87
C ASP A 12 41.16 -19.86 -28.85
N ASP A 13 41.99 -20.28 -27.88
CA ASP A 13 42.49 -21.67 -27.79
C ASP A 13 41.37 -22.71 -27.49
N PHE A 14 40.22 -22.25 -26.98
CA PHE A 14 39.08 -23.11 -26.65
C PHE A 14 38.02 -23.19 -27.75
N ALA A 15 37.94 -22.19 -28.64
CA ALA A 15 36.94 -22.14 -29.70
C ALA A 15 37.23 -23.11 -30.88
N GLU A 16 38.52 -23.34 -31.18
CA GLU A 16 38.93 -24.25 -32.26
C GLU A 16 38.73 -25.75 -31.92
N ASN A 17 38.61 -26.11 -30.64
CA ASN A 17 38.52 -27.53 -30.21
C ASN A 17 37.09 -28.09 -30.08
N THR A 18 36.04 -27.27 -30.27
CA THR A 18 34.64 -27.67 -30.02
C THR A 18 33.89 -28.23 -31.23
N GLN A 19 34.41 -28.07 -32.46
CA GLN A 19 33.72 -28.53 -33.68
C GLN A 19 33.89 -30.03 -33.98
N ASP A 20 34.86 -30.71 -33.35
CA ASP A 20 35.18 -32.14 -33.58
C ASP A 20 34.94 -33.03 -32.35
N MET A 21 34.12 -32.59 -31.38
CA MET A 21 33.80 -33.41 -30.21
C MET A 21 32.70 -34.42 -30.51
N ASP A 22 33.01 -35.71 -30.33
CA ASP A 22 32.03 -36.79 -30.39
C ASP A 22 31.14 -36.75 -29.13
N ILE A 23 29.89 -36.33 -29.29
CA ILE A 23 28.93 -36.22 -28.17
C ILE A 23 28.24 -37.58 -28.00
N PRO A 24 28.35 -38.23 -26.81
CA PRO A 24 27.66 -39.48 -26.54
C PRO A 24 26.13 -39.35 -26.65
N GLU A 25 25.47 -40.40 -27.15
CA GLU A 25 24.01 -40.48 -27.21
C GLU A 25 23.36 -40.49 -25.81
N GLU A 26 24.10 -40.91 -24.77
CA GLU A 26 23.64 -40.92 -23.38
C GLU A 26 24.48 -40.00 -22.51
N LEU A 27 23.81 -39.07 -21.81
CA LEU A 27 24.47 -38.14 -20.90
C LEU A 27 23.79 -38.09 -19.52
N PRO A 28 24.56 -37.84 -18.45
CA PRO A 28 23.98 -37.41 -17.18
C PRO A 28 23.30 -36.05 -17.36
N MET A 29 22.09 -35.91 -16.80
CA MET A 29 21.29 -34.70 -16.91
C MET A 29 21.22 -33.95 -15.59
N MET A 30 21.33 -32.63 -15.68
CA MET A 30 21.11 -31.73 -14.56
C MET A 30 20.01 -30.72 -14.91
N ALA A 31 18.96 -30.72 -14.10
CA ALA A 31 17.88 -29.76 -14.22
C ALA A 31 18.30 -28.40 -13.64
N VAL A 32 18.19 -27.33 -14.42
CA VAL A 32 18.49 -25.94 -14.02
C VAL A 32 17.22 -25.16 -13.70
N ARG A 33 17.33 -24.23 -12.74
CA ARG A 33 16.22 -23.35 -12.30
C ARG A 33 16.39 -21.96 -12.88
N ASP A 34 15.28 -21.31 -13.23
CA ASP A 34 15.20 -19.88 -13.59
C ASP A 34 16.13 -19.39 -14.71
N VAL A 35 16.77 -20.31 -15.45
CA VAL A 35 17.68 -19.97 -16.55
C VAL A 35 17.53 -20.96 -17.68
N VAL A 36 17.38 -20.45 -18.90
CA VAL A 36 17.51 -21.22 -20.14
C VAL A 36 18.92 -21.02 -20.65
N VAL A 37 19.64 -22.11 -20.85
CA VAL A 37 21.02 -22.08 -21.36
C VAL A 37 20.96 -22.00 -22.88
N PHE A 38 21.67 -21.03 -23.47
CA PHE A 38 21.77 -20.84 -24.91
C PHE A 38 23.12 -21.31 -25.44
N ASN A 39 23.22 -21.48 -26.76
CA ASN A 39 24.46 -21.86 -27.40
C ASN A 39 25.60 -20.86 -27.10
N TYR A 40 26.81 -21.37 -26.91
CA TYR A 40 28.03 -20.65 -26.54
C TYR A 40 27.99 -19.91 -25.18
N MET A 41 26.92 -20.06 -24.41
CA MET A 41 26.81 -19.42 -23.09
C MET A 41 27.76 -20.08 -22.10
N ILE A 42 28.58 -19.25 -21.42
CA ILE A 42 29.40 -19.67 -20.29
C ILE A 42 28.76 -19.14 -19.01
N LEU A 43 28.34 -20.04 -18.12
CA LEU A 43 27.66 -19.65 -16.88
C LEU A 43 28.13 -20.44 -15.65
N PRO A 44 28.27 -19.78 -14.49
CA PRO A 44 28.52 -20.46 -13.24
C PRO A 44 27.21 -20.97 -12.63
N LEU A 45 27.12 -22.29 -12.38
CA LEU A 45 26.02 -22.95 -11.71
C LEU A 45 26.39 -23.35 -10.29
N PHE A 46 25.50 -23.05 -9.34
CA PHE A 46 25.63 -23.47 -7.95
C PHE A 46 24.78 -24.72 -7.72
N VAL A 47 25.44 -25.83 -7.43
CA VAL A 47 24.85 -27.15 -7.33
C VAL A 47 24.89 -27.62 -5.88
N GLY A 48 23.72 -27.86 -5.29
CA GLY A 48 23.59 -28.31 -3.90
C GLY A 48 22.72 -29.54 -3.69
N ARG A 49 21.90 -29.93 -4.67
CA ARG A 49 21.03 -31.11 -4.55
C ARG A 49 21.86 -32.38 -4.72
N PRO A 50 21.64 -33.44 -3.91
CA PRO A 50 22.39 -34.69 -4.03
C PRO A 50 22.39 -35.29 -5.44
N GLY A 51 21.24 -35.28 -6.13
CA GLY A 51 21.14 -35.79 -7.51
C GLY A 51 21.95 -34.96 -8.49
N SER A 52 21.87 -33.63 -8.43
CA SER A 52 22.65 -32.75 -9.31
C SER A 52 24.16 -32.85 -9.04
N VAL A 53 24.57 -32.99 -7.78
CA VAL A 53 25.99 -33.25 -7.42
C VAL A 53 26.45 -34.60 -7.97
N SER A 54 25.60 -35.62 -7.92
CA SER A 54 25.89 -36.94 -8.50
C SER A 54 26.06 -36.87 -10.01
N ALA A 55 25.19 -36.15 -10.73
CA ALA A 55 25.29 -35.98 -12.18
C ALA A 55 26.60 -35.28 -12.58
N VAL A 56 26.97 -34.22 -11.86
CA VAL A 56 28.22 -33.48 -12.10
C VAL A 56 29.44 -34.37 -11.86
N ASN A 57 29.45 -35.17 -10.79
CA ASN A 57 30.57 -36.07 -10.51
C ASN A 57 30.70 -37.16 -11.59
N GLU A 58 29.58 -37.75 -12.03
CA GLU A 58 29.57 -38.74 -13.12
C GLU A 58 30.11 -38.14 -14.43
N ALA A 59 29.63 -36.94 -14.81
CA ALA A 59 30.14 -36.24 -15.97
C ALA A 59 31.64 -35.97 -15.89
N MET A 60 32.15 -35.58 -14.71
CA MET A 60 33.58 -35.31 -14.49
C MET A 60 34.45 -36.57 -14.56
N GLU A 61 33.90 -37.76 -14.32
CA GLU A 61 34.59 -39.05 -14.45
C GLU A 61 34.62 -39.55 -15.91
N GLY A 62 33.68 -39.11 -16.75
CA GLY A 62 33.60 -39.39 -18.18
C GLY A 62 34.09 -38.23 -19.06
N ASP A 63 33.31 -37.89 -20.09
CA ASP A 63 33.67 -36.91 -21.13
C ASP A 63 33.52 -35.44 -20.71
N LYS A 64 33.22 -35.17 -19.43
CA LYS A 64 32.93 -33.83 -18.88
C LYS A 64 31.70 -33.15 -19.50
N LEU A 65 30.84 -33.92 -20.16
CA LEU A 65 29.60 -33.45 -20.78
C LEU A 65 28.39 -33.70 -19.86
N LEU A 66 27.49 -32.73 -19.83
CA LEU A 66 26.22 -32.76 -19.11
C LEU A 66 25.11 -32.31 -20.04
N MET A 67 23.94 -32.94 -19.93
CA MET A 67 22.72 -32.40 -20.50
C MET A 67 22.07 -31.42 -19.52
N LEU A 68 21.97 -30.14 -19.88
CA LEU A 68 21.31 -29.12 -19.07
C LEU A 68 19.92 -28.85 -19.59
N VAL A 69 18.93 -28.97 -18.70
CA VAL A 69 17.52 -28.83 -19.05
C VAL A 69 16.82 -27.93 -18.05
N THR A 70 16.03 -26.99 -18.56
CA THR A 70 15.30 -26.05 -17.72
C THR A 70 14.07 -26.71 -17.09
N GLN A 71 13.82 -26.40 -15.81
CA GLN A 71 12.58 -26.77 -15.13
C GLN A 71 11.44 -25.81 -15.51
N LYS A 72 10.23 -26.32 -15.66
CA LYS A 72 9.02 -25.51 -15.86
C LYS A 72 8.62 -24.75 -14.60
N ASP A 73 8.78 -25.40 -13.44
CA ASP A 73 8.55 -24.82 -12.12
C ASP A 73 9.84 -24.85 -11.30
N ALA A 74 10.42 -23.66 -11.04
CA ALA A 74 11.64 -23.51 -10.27
C ALA A 74 11.48 -23.81 -8.77
N THR A 75 10.24 -23.89 -8.27
CA THR A 75 9.96 -24.17 -6.85
C THR A 75 10.05 -25.65 -6.50
N SER A 76 9.97 -26.55 -7.50
CA SER A 76 10.05 -27.99 -7.29
C SER A 76 11.49 -28.42 -6.97
N ASP A 77 11.70 -29.07 -5.82
CA ASP A 77 13.01 -29.53 -5.37
C ASP A 77 13.48 -30.86 -5.99
N GLU A 78 12.55 -31.69 -6.42
CA GLU A 78 12.81 -32.96 -7.11
C GLU A 78 11.90 -33.01 -8.35
N PRO A 79 12.31 -32.38 -9.48
CA PRO A 79 11.48 -32.35 -10.69
C PRO A 79 11.36 -33.76 -11.28
N GLU A 80 10.14 -34.16 -11.64
CA GLU A 80 9.90 -35.35 -12.45
C GLU A 80 10.06 -35.01 -13.95
N PRO A 81 10.18 -36.01 -14.85
CA PRO A 81 10.33 -35.78 -16.29
C PRO A 81 9.30 -34.82 -16.91
N ASP A 82 8.06 -34.82 -16.42
CA ASP A 82 6.99 -33.95 -16.93
C ASP A 82 7.16 -32.47 -16.50
N ASP A 83 7.91 -32.22 -15.44
CA ASP A 83 8.23 -30.88 -14.94
C ASP A 83 9.39 -30.24 -15.71
N LEU A 84 10.02 -30.98 -16.62
CA LEU A 84 11.17 -30.53 -17.41
C LEU A 84 10.75 -30.19 -18.84
N TYR A 85 11.49 -29.27 -19.45
CA TYR A 85 11.44 -29.10 -20.90
C TYR A 85 12.14 -30.28 -21.59
N LYS A 86 11.77 -30.55 -22.84
CA LYS A 86 12.38 -31.67 -23.61
C LYS A 86 13.69 -31.26 -24.27
N VAL A 87 13.79 -30.00 -24.66
CA VAL A 87 14.95 -29.43 -25.33
C VAL A 87 15.82 -28.70 -24.31
N GLY A 88 17.13 -28.94 -24.40
CA GLY A 88 18.14 -28.31 -23.57
C GLY A 88 19.47 -28.18 -24.30
N MET A 89 20.54 -28.01 -23.53
CA MET A 89 21.89 -27.83 -24.08
C MET A 89 22.84 -28.88 -23.51
N VAL A 90 23.51 -29.58 -24.41
CA VAL A 90 24.74 -30.31 -24.08
C VAL A 90 25.79 -29.28 -23.70
N SER A 91 26.36 -29.44 -22.52
CA SER A 91 27.25 -28.47 -21.91
C SER A 91 28.49 -29.16 -21.35
N MET A 92 29.66 -28.58 -21.62
CA MET A 92 30.92 -29.05 -21.05
C MET A 92 31.17 -28.40 -19.70
N ILE A 93 31.61 -29.21 -18.73
CA ILE A 93 32.13 -28.71 -17.46
C ILE A 93 33.56 -28.21 -17.67
N MET A 94 33.74 -26.89 -17.62
CA MET A 94 35.06 -26.27 -17.71
C MET A 94 35.85 -26.43 -16.41
N ARG A 95 35.19 -26.18 -15.27
CA ARG A 95 35.81 -26.25 -13.94
C ARG A 95 34.79 -26.48 -12.83
N THR A 96 35.23 -27.12 -11.75
CA THR A 96 34.45 -27.31 -10.52
C THR A 96 35.20 -26.78 -9.31
N LEU A 97 34.49 -26.12 -8.40
CA LEU A 97 35.01 -25.68 -7.10
C LEU A 97 34.10 -26.20 -5.99
N LYS A 98 34.67 -26.98 -5.05
CA LYS A 98 34.00 -27.42 -3.83
C LYS A 98 33.98 -26.27 -2.81
N LEU A 99 32.79 -25.87 -2.38
CA LEU A 99 32.60 -24.85 -1.35
C LEU A 99 32.67 -25.49 0.05
N PRO A 100 33.04 -24.73 1.10
CA PRO A 100 33.17 -25.25 2.47
C PRO A 100 31.89 -25.83 3.07
N ASP A 101 30.73 -25.44 2.53
CA ASP A 101 29.40 -25.89 2.95
C ASP A 101 28.93 -27.17 2.22
N GLY A 102 29.79 -27.77 1.40
CA GLY A 102 29.50 -29.00 0.66
C GLY A 102 28.84 -28.79 -0.71
N ARG A 103 28.53 -27.55 -1.11
CA ARG A 103 28.02 -27.24 -2.46
C ARG A 103 29.13 -27.23 -3.51
N LEU A 104 28.77 -27.48 -4.76
CA LEU A 104 29.66 -27.35 -5.92
C LEU A 104 29.34 -26.07 -6.69
N LYS A 105 30.37 -25.29 -7.02
CA LYS A 105 30.28 -24.24 -8.04
C LYS A 105 30.90 -24.78 -9.33
N VAL A 106 30.09 -24.93 -10.37
CA VAL A 106 30.49 -25.50 -11.66
C VAL A 106 30.43 -24.41 -12.71
N LEU A 107 31.51 -24.21 -13.47
CA LEU A 107 31.46 -23.36 -14.66
C LEU A 107 31.23 -24.27 -15.87
N VAL A 108 30.16 -24.01 -16.60
CA VAL A 108 29.78 -24.80 -17.78
C VAL A 108 29.77 -23.92 -19.03
N GLN A 109 30.12 -24.51 -20.17
CA GLN A 109 29.98 -23.91 -21.50
C GLN A 109 28.99 -24.73 -22.31
N ALA A 110 27.96 -24.08 -22.83
CA ALA A 110 27.00 -24.71 -23.72
C ALA A 110 27.60 -24.94 -25.11
N LEU A 111 27.42 -26.14 -25.65
CA LEU A 111 28.02 -26.57 -26.92
C LEU A 111 26.97 -26.75 -28.02
N SER A 112 25.99 -27.61 -27.76
CA SER A 112 25.04 -28.05 -28.78
C SER A 112 23.65 -28.21 -28.19
N LYS A 113 22.64 -27.87 -28.99
CA LYS A 113 21.23 -28.06 -28.63
C LYS A 113 20.87 -29.53 -28.79
N ALA A 114 20.07 -30.06 -27.87
CA ALA A 114 19.62 -31.45 -27.94
C ALA A 114 18.22 -31.63 -27.37
N GLU A 115 17.50 -32.64 -27.87
CA GLU A 115 16.21 -33.09 -27.35
C GLU A 115 16.37 -34.41 -26.58
N ILE A 116 15.69 -34.54 -25.44
CA ILE A 116 15.61 -35.80 -24.70
C ILE A 116 14.63 -36.75 -25.40
N LYS A 117 15.15 -37.90 -25.85
CA LYS A 117 14.35 -39.02 -26.38
C LYS A 117 13.74 -39.88 -25.29
N SER A 118 14.57 -40.31 -24.33
CA SER A 118 14.16 -41.20 -23.25
C SER A 118 14.98 -40.97 -21.98
N TYR A 119 14.40 -41.39 -20.85
CA TYR A 119 15.03 -41.37 -19.54
C TYR A 119 15.43 -42.79 -19.17
N GLU A 120 16.72 -43.13 -19.31
CA GLU A 120 17.27 -44.47 -19.03
C GLU A 120 17.43 -44.73 -17.53
N GLN A 121 17.65 -43.66 -16.76
CA GLN A 121 17.79 -43.71 -15.31
C GLN A 121 17.12 -42.50 -14.67
N LYS A 122 16.52 -42.68 -13.48
CA LYS A 122 15.99 -41.58 -12.64
C LYS A 122 16.81 -41.28 -11.38
N LYS A 123 17.38 -42.30 -10.74
CA LYS A 123 18.14 -42.17 -9.48
C LYS A 123 19.51 -42.85 -9.62
N PRO A 124 20.59 -42.32 -9.01
CA PRO A 124 20.63 -41.14 -8.13
C PRO A 124 20.47 -39.79 -8.84
N HIS A 125 20.58 -39.79 -10.16
CA HIS A 125 20.28 -38.66 -11.05
C HIS A 125 19.74 -39.18 -12.39
N PHE A 126 19.22 -38.27 -13.22
CA PHE A 126 18.71 -38.61 -14.53
C PHE A 126 19.84 -38.93 -15.50
N ARG A 127 19.72 -40.05 -16.21
CA ARG A 127 20.51 -40.35 -17.40
C ARG A 127 19.54 -40.38 -18.58
N VAL A 128 19.86 -39.65 -19.63
CA VAL A 128 18.96 -39.43 -20.76
C VAL A 128 19.64 -39.80 -22.07
N ASN A 129 18.87 -40.41 -22.97
CA ASN A 129 19.25 -40.56 -24.37
C ASN A 129 18.83 -39.27 -25.11
N ILE A 130 19.75 -38.71 -25.90
CA ILE A 130 19.57 -37.41 -26.55
C ILE A 130 19.72 -37.50 -28.06
N ASP A 131 18.99 -36.64 -28.77
CA ASP A 131 19.25 -36.30 -30.16
C ASP A 131 19.81 -34.89 -30.26
N LEU A 132 20.92 -34.74 -30.96
CA LEU A 132 21.44 -33.42 -31.31
C LEU A 132 20.49 -32.74 -32.29
N ILE A 133 20.16 -31.48 -31.98
CA ILE A 133 19.40 -30.60 -32.87
C ILE A 133 20.41 -29.67 -33.53
N GLU A 134 20.66 -29.88 -34.81
CA GLU A 134 21.40 -28.94 -35.65
C GLU A 134 20.47 -27.78 -36.02
N ASP A 135 20.98 -26.55 -35.92
CA ASP A 135 20.28 -25.40 -36.48
C ASP A 135 20.30 -25.53 -38.02
N GLU A 136 19.18 -25.20 -38.67
CA GLU A 136 19.10 -25.22 -40.14
C GLU A 136 20.06 -24.16 -40.71
N GLU A 137 20.67 -24.45 -41.87
CA GLU A 137 21.56 -23.49 -42.53
C GLU A 137 20.84 -22.15 -42.73
N ALA A 138 21.47 -21.07 -42.28
CA ALA A 138 20.99 -19.74 -42.57
C ALA A 138 21.06 -19.54 -44.09
N GLY A 139 19.89 -19.45 -44.75
CA GLY A 139 19.82 -19.06 -46.16
C GLY A 139 20.47 -17.70 -46.41
N GLU A 140 20.61 -17.29 -47.67
CA GLU A 140 21.22 -16.00 -48.02
C GLU A 140 20.62 -14.84 -47.22
N VAL A 141 21.49 -14.04 -46.58
CA VAL A 141 21.09 -12.86 -45.83
C VAL A 141 20.53 -11.83 -46.81
N THR A 142 19.20 -11.76 -46.90
CA THR A 142 18.52 -10.75 -47.72
C THR A 142 18.55 -9.40 -47.03
N ILE A 143 18.28 -8.33 -47.79
CA ILE A 143 18.15 -6.96 -47.26
C ILE A 143 17.14 -6.89 -46.10
N GLU A 144 16.08 -7.71 -46.13
CA GLU A 144 15.09 -7.77 -45.06
C GLU A 144 15.66 -8.37 -43.77
N VAL A 145 16.51 -9.40 -43.87
CA VAL A 145 17.19 -10.01 -42.71
C VAL A 145 18.16 -9.02 -42.09
N GLU A 146 18.94 -8.31 -42.92
CA GLU A 146 19.88 -7.28 -42.45
C GLU A 146 19.15 -6.14 -41.71
N ALA A 147 18.02 -5.67 -42.26
CA ALA A 147 17.18 -4.67 -41.61
C ALA A 147 16.63 -5.15 -40.25
N LEU A 148 16.21 -6.42 -40.17
CA LEU A 148 15.73 -7.02 -38.92
C LEU A 148 16.85 -7.16 -37.88
N MET A 149 18.04 -7.60 -38.28
CA MET A 149 19.21 -7.67 -37.39
C MET A 149 19.56 -6.29 -36.84
N ARG A 150 19.55 -5.25 -37.69
CA ARG A 150 19.78 -3.87 -37.25
C ARG A 150 18.73 -3.42 -36.23
N LEU A 151 17.45 -3.70 -36.48
CA LEU A 151 16.38 -3.39 -35.53
C LEU A 151 16.62 -4.06 -34.17
N VAL A 152 16.97 -5.35 -34.17
CA VAL A 152 17.26 -6.12 -32.95
C VAL A 152 18.44 -5.51 -32.17
N ARG A 153 19.52 -5.12 -32.85
CA ARG A 153 20.67 -4.44 -32.23
C ARG A 153 20.27 -3.11 -31.60
N GLU A 154 19.59 -2.25 -32.35
CA GLU A 154 19.15 -0.92 -31.88
C GLU A 154 18.19 -1.01 -30.69
N GLN A 155 17.26 -1.99 -30.70
CA GLN A 155 16.34 -2.22 -29.59
C GLN A 155 17.05 -2.77 -28.36
N THR A 156 17.99 -3.69 -28.53
CA THR A 156 18.79 -4.25 -27.44
C THR A 156 19.57 -3.14 -26.74
N GLU A 157 20.26 -2.27 -27.51
CA GLU A 157 21.02 -1.14 -26.96
C GLU A 157 20.14 -0.21 -26.12
N LYS A 158 18.99 0.18 -26.67
CA LYS A 158 18.02 1.06 -25.98
C LYS A 158 17.50 0.44 -24.69
N ILE A 159 17.13 -0.84 -24.69
CA ILE A 159 16.65 -1.54 -23.49
C ILE A 159 17.76 -1.63 -22.43
N MET A 160 18.98 -2.00 -22.83
CA MET A 160 20.12 -2.09 -21.91
C MET A 160 20.47 -0.74 -21.29
N SER A 161 20.40 0.33 -22.09
CA SER A 161 20.58 1.72 -21.65
C SER A 161 19.51 2.13 -20.62
N LEU A 162 18.22 1.90 -20.92
CA LEU A 162 17.11 2.19 -20.00
C LEU A 162 17.22 1.41 -18.68
N ARG A 163 17.76 0.19 -18.72
CA ARG A 163 18.00 -0.64 -17.51
C ARG A 163 19.28 -0.26 -16.75
N GLY A 164 20.15 0.57 -17.33
CA GLY A 164 21.44 0.94 -16.75
C GLY A 164 22.46 -0.22 -16.71
N ILE A 165 22.35 -1.19 -17.62
CA ILE A 165 23.23 -2.38 -17.69
C ILE A 165 24.05 -2.39 -19.00
N LEU A 166 24.08 -1.26 -19.73
CA LEU A 166 24.79 -1.16 -20.99
C LEU A 166 26.30 -1.34 -20.78
N SER A 167 26.87 -2.40 -21.35
CA SER A 167 28.32 -2.65 -21.38
C SER A 167 28.85 -2.43 -22.80
N ALA A 168 29.93 -1.66 -22.94
CA ALA A 168 30.57 -1.41 -24.22
C ALA A 168 31.08 -2.71 -24.86
N ASP A 169 31.61 -3.63 -24.06
CA ASP A 169 32.13 -4.92 -24.54
C ASP A 169 31.01 -5.80 -25.10
N LEU A 170 29.85 -5.84 -24.43
CA LEU A 170 28.70 -6.61 -24.89
C LEU A 170 28.14 -6.05 -26.21
N MET A 171 28.07 -4.71 -26.33
CA MET A 171 27.61 -4.08 -27.56
C MET A 171 28.56 -4.29 -28.73
N ALA A 172 29.88 -4.30 -28.48
CA ALA A 172 30.86 -4.64 -29.50
C ALA A 172 30.64 -6.05 -30.05
N ILE A 173 30.39 -7.03 -29.16
CA ILE A 173 30.08 -8.41 -29.56
C ILE A 173 28.78 -8.47 -30.36
N VAL A 174 27.70 -7.87 -29.85
CA VAL A 174 26.38 -7.84 -30.53
C VAL A 174 26.46 -7.23 -31.93
N ASN A 175 27.28 -6.20 -32.12
CA ASN A 175 27.43 -5.52 -33.40
C ASN A 175 28.26 -6.30 -34.42
N ASN A 176 29.21 -7.13 -33.96
CA ASN A 176 30.08 -7.94 -34.83
C ASN A 176 29.47 -9.27 -35.28
N ILE A 177 28.33 -9.68 -34.72
CA ILE A 177 27.67 -10.94 -35.12
C ILE A 177 26.93 -10.73 -36.44
N GLU A 178 27.33 -11.46 -37.48
CA GLU A 178 26.72 -11.43 -38.82
C GLU A 178 25.65 -12.50 -39.02
N GLU A 179 25.59 -13.52 -38.15
CA GLU A 179 24.62 -14.60 -38.24
C GLU A 179 23.32 -14.28 -37.46
N PRO A 180 22.13 -14.39 -38.08
CA PRO A 180 20.85 -14.05 -37.44
C PRO A 180 20.54 -14.96 -36.24
N GLY A 181 20.88 -16.25 -36.34
CA GLY A 181 20.66 -17.22 -35.27
C GLY A 181 21.50 -16.93 -34.02
N ARG A 182 22.80 -16.68 -34.21
CA ARG A 182 23.71 -16.33 -33.11
C ARG A 182 23.32 -15.00 -32.46
N LEU A 183 22.89 -14.01 -33.25
CA LEU A 183 22.42 -12.74 -32.73
C LEU A 183 21.18 -12.96 -31.83
N ALA A 184 20.25 -13.79 -32.28
CA ALA A 184 19.04 -14.11 -31.52
C ALA A 184 19.36 -14.83 -30.20
N ASP A 185 20.29 -15.79 -30.19
CA ASP A 185 20.71 -16.51 -28.97
C ASP A 185 21.44 -15.59 -27.97
N LEU A 186 22.36 -14.74 -28.46
CA LEU A 186 23.08 -13.79 -27.61
C LEU A 186 22.13 -12.76 -26.99
N VAL A 187 21.21 -12.22 -27.79
CA VAL A 187 20.23 -11.25 -27.30
C VAL A 187 19.25 -11.95 -26.34
N GLY A 188 18.71 -13.10 -26.71
CA GLY A 188 17.77 -13.88 -25.90
C GLY A 188 18.33 -14.31 -24.53
N SER A 189 19.63 -14.59 -24.44
CA SER A 189 20.30 -14.93 -23.17
C SER A 189 20.54 -13.73 -22.25
N ASN A 190 20.60 -12.51 -22.80
CA ASN A 190 20.84 -11.28 -22.04
C ASN A 190 19.55 -10.50 -21.74
N LEU A 191 18.48 -10.74 -22.49
CA LEU A 191 17.14 -10.29 -22.16
C LEU A 191 16.60 -11.19 -21.06
N ARG A 192 16.38 -10.63 -19.87
CA ARG A 192 15.77 -11.33 -18.71
C ARG A 192 14.28 -11.66 -18.96
N LEU A 193 14.02 -12.48 -19.97
CA LEU A 193 12.71 -12.93 -20.39
C LEU A 193 12.17 -13.97 -19.42
N LYS A 194 10.87 -14.28 -19.53
CA LYS A 194 10.30 -15.41 -18.81
C LYS A 194 10.90 -16.71 -19.36
N VAL A 195 11.09 -17.70 -18.49
CA VAL A 195 11.61 -19.03 -18.87
C VAL A 195 10.87 -19.62 -20.07
N SER A 196 9.54 -19.51 -20.10
CA SER A 196 8.72 -20.02 -21.21
C SER A 196 8.92 -19.28 -22.54
N GLU A 197 9.36 -18.03 -22.52
CA GLU A 197 9.69 -17.25 -23.72
C GLU A 197 11.11 -17.56 -24.19
N SER A 198 12.08 -17.58 -23.26
CA SER A 198 13.46 -18.00 -23.55
C SER A 198 13.52 -19.42 -24.11
N GLN A 199 12.70 -20.33 -23.56
CA GLN A 199 12.64 -21.71 -24.03
C GLN A 199 12.09 -21.79 -25.46
N LYS A 200 11.09 -20.99 -25.82
CA LYS A 200 10.61 -20.92 -27.22
C LYS A 200 11.70 -20.46 -28.18
N ILE A 201 12.54 -19.52 -27.77
CA ILE A 201 13.69 -19.08 -28.58
C ILE A 201 14.66 -20.25 -28.77
N LEU A 202 15.00 -20.97 -27.70
CA LEU A 202 15.88 -22.14 -27.75
C LEU A 202 15.32 -23.24 -28.68
N GLU A 203 14.02 -23.53 -28.59
CA GLU A 203 13.34 -24.58 -29.36
C GLU A 203 13.15 -24.22 -30.85
N THR A 204 13.35 -22.96 -31.24
CA THR A 204 13.23 -22.56 -32.65
C THR A 204 14.50 -22.94 -33.42
N SER A 205 14.38 -23.86 -34.40
CA SER A 205 15.50 -24.32 -35.24
C SER A 205 15.88 -23.30 -36.33
N LEU A 206 14.88 -22.66 -36.95
CA LEU A 206 15.07 -21.74 -38.07
C LEU A 206 15.66 -20.40 -37.60
N PRO A 207 16.88 -20.01 -38.04
CA PRO A 207 17.54 -18.79 -37.56
C PRO A 207 16.73 -17.51 -37.78
N LEU A 208 16.04 -17.39 -38.92
CA LEU A 208 15.23 -16.22 -39.24
C LEU A 208 13.97 -16.11 -38.37
N GLU A 209 13.28 -17.23 -38.15
CA GLU A 209 12.10 -17.28 -37.28
C GLU A 209 12.49 -16.98 -35.83
N ARG A 210 13.64 -17.50 -35.40
CA ARG A 210 14.21 -17.21 -34.07
C ARG A 210 14.51 -15.71 -33.91
N LEU A 211 15.12 -15.08 -34.92
CA LEU A 211 15.38 -13.64 -34.91
C LEU A 211 14.09 -12.81 -34.90
N ARG A 212 13.06 -13.21 -35.67
CA ARG A 212 11.74 -12.57 -35.65
C ARG A 212 11.07 -12.67 -34.29
N LEU A 213 11.13 -13.83 -33.65
CA LEU A 213 10.61 -14.04 -32.30
C LEU A 213 11.30 -13.13 -31.28
N VAL A 214 12.63 -13.03 -31.34
CA VAL A 214 13.40 -12.12 -30.48
C VAL A 214 13.02 -10.66 -30.73
N ALA A 215 12.84 -10.24 -31.98
CA ALA A 215 12.39 -8.88 -32.30
C ALA A 215 11.00 -8.57 -31.74
N GLU A 216 10.06 -9.51 -31.78
CA GLU A 216 8.73 -9.35 -31.17
C GLU A 216 8.84 -9.19 -29.64
N LEU A 217 9.67 -10.03 -28.99
CA LEU A 217 9.88 -9.97 -27.55
C LEU A 217 10.58 -8.68 -27.12
N LEU A 218 11.58 -8.21 -27.89
CA LEU A 218 12.24 -6.92 -27.69
C LEU A 218 11.25 -5.75 -27.74
N ASN A 219 10.30 -5.76 -28.67
CA ASN A 219 9.27 -4.72 -28.72
C ASN A 219 8.44 -4.66 -27.43
N LYS A 220 8.01 -5.81 -26.91
CA LYS A 220 7.27 -5.89 -25.64
C LYS A 220 8.12 -5.42 -24.46
N GLU A 221 9.37 -5.86 -24.41
CA GLU A 221 10.31 -5.48 -23.35
C GLU A 221 10.68 -3.99 -23.38
N MET A 222 10.69 -3.36 -24.56
CA MET A 222 10.90 -1.93 -24.72
C MET A 222 9.80 -1.11 -24.03
N GLU A 223 8.53 -1.50 -24.22
CA GLU A 223 7.38 -0.83 -23.60
C GLU A 223 7.48 -0.90 -22.07
N VAL A 224 7.78 -2.10 -21.55
CA VAL A 224 7.96 -2.34 -20.11
C VAL A 224 9.13 -1.52 -19.56
N ALA A 225 10.29 -1.56 -20.21
CA ALA A 225 11.48 -0.83 -19.80
C ALA A 225 11.24 0.69 -19.79
N THR A 226 10.48 1.22 -20.76
CA THR A 226 10.13 2.64 -20.83
C THR A 226 9.24 3.07 -19.66
N VAL A 227 8.21 2.28 -19.34
CA VAL A 227 7.34 2.55 -18.19
C VAL A 227 8.11 2.47 -16.87
N GLN A 228 8.97 1.45 -16.71
CA GLN A 228 9.82 1.31 -15.53
C GLN A 228 10.78 2.49 -15.36
N ALA A 229 11.44 2.92 -16.42
CA ALA A 229 12.33 4.08 -16.40
C ALA A 229 11.58 5.36 -16.01
N LYS A 230 10.34 5.55 -16.51
CA LYS A 230 9.48 6.67 -16.12
C LYS A 230 9.13 6.63 -14.63
N ILE A 231 8.70 5.48 -14.11
CA ILE A 231 8.38 5.31 -12.68
C ILE A 231 9.60 5.63 -11.80
N GLN A 232 10.78 5.14 -12.18
CA GLN A 232 12.01 5.44 -11.45
C GLN A 232 12.37 6.93 -11.48
N SER A 233 12.18 7.59 -12.62
CA SER A 233 12.39 9.03 -12.77
C SER A 233 11.44 9.82 -11.86
N ASP A 234 10.15 9.51 -11.90
CA ASP A 234 9.11 10.19 -11.10
C ASP A 234 9.39 10.01 -9.59
N ALA A 235 9.74 8.79 -9.16
CA ALA A 235 10.11 8.50 -7.78
C ALA A 235 11.38 9.25 -7.34
N LYS A 236 12.39 9.37 -8.22
CA LYS A 236 13.62 10.11 -7.93
C LYS A 236 13.37 11.62 -7.84
N GLU A 237 12.47 12.16 -8.66
CA GLU A 237 12.05 13.56 -8.60
C GLU A 237 11.30 13.85 -7.29
N GLU A 238 10.36 12.99 -6.90
CA GLU A 238 9.63 13.10 -5.63
C GLU A 238 10.59 13.02 -4.43
N MET A 239 11.51 12.05 -4.42
CA MET A 239 12.51 11.90 -3.36
C MET A 239 13.46 13.10 -3.28
N SER A 240 13.91 13.64 -4.41
CA SER A 240 14.73 14.85 -4.49
C SER A 240 13.98 16.07 -3.95
N ARG A 241 12.69 16.19 -4.28
CA ARG A 241 11.81 17.24 -3.76
C ARG A 241 11.64 17.13 -2.24
N SER A 242 11.39 15.93 -1.72
CA SER A 242 11.28 15.68 -0.27
C SER A 242 12.59 15.93 0.47
N GLN A 243 13.74 15.54 -0.08
CA GLN A 243 15.06 15.83 0.50
C GLN A 243 15.36 17.33 0.50
N ARG A 244 15.07 18.03 -0.60
CA ARG A 244 15.20 19.48 -0.68
C ARG A 244 14.30 20.18 0.33
N GLU A 245 13.06 19.71 0.49
CA GLU A 245 12.13 20.24 1.48
C GLU A 245 12.62 19.98 2.91
N TYR A 246 13.13 18.78 3.21
CA TYR A 246 13.75 18.45 4.50
C TYR A 246 14.94 19.37 4.80
N PHE A 247 15.85 19.55 3.84
CA PHE A 247 17.01 20.42 3.99
C PHE A 247 16.62 21.89 4.18
N LEU A 248 15.66 22.40 3.40
CA LEU A 248 15.13 23.75 3.57
C LEU A 248 14.44 23.92 4.93
N ARG A 249 13.75 22.89 5.45
CA ARG A 249 13.17 22.91 6.80
C ARG A 249 14.23 22.97 7.89
N GLU A 250 15.31 22.18 7.78
CA GLU A 250 16.42 22.27 8.74
C GLU A 250 17.13 23.62 8.67
N GLN A 251 17.38 24.15 7.47
CA GLN A 251 17.96 25.49 7.33
C GLN A 251 17.04 26.57 7.89
N MET A 252 15.72 26.47 7.67
CA MET A 252 14.74 27.35 8.28
C MET A 252 14.72 27.23 9.80
N GLN A 253 14.85 26.03 10.36
CA GLN A 253 14.95 25.83 11.82
C GLN A 253 16.24 26.44 12.39
N ALA A 254 17.37 26.29 11.69
CA ALA A 254 18.65 26.89 12.08
C ALA A 254 18.58 28.43 12.03
N LEU A 255 18.03 28.99 10.94
CA LEU A 255 17.81 30.43 10.78
C LEU A 255 16.84 30.97 11.84
N LYS A 256 15.72 30.30 12.11
CA LYS A 256 14.77 30.69 13.17
C LYS A 256 15.40 30.72 14.56
N LYS A 257 16.33 29.79 14.84
CA LYS A 257 17.09 29.76 16.09
C LYS A 257 18.09 30.93 16.21
N GLU A 258 18.59 31.45 15.09
CA GLU A 258 19.46 32.64 15.06
C GLU A 258 18.67 33.97 15.04
N LEU A 259 17.46 34.00 14.50
CA LEU A 259 16.67 35.22 14.27
C LEU A 259 15.82 35.70 15.47
N GLY A 260 15.56 34.85 16.48
CA GLY A 260 14.93 35.29 17.74
C GLY A 260 13.51 35.85 17.62
N ASP A 261 12.78 35.48 16.57
CA ASP A 261 11.53 36.13 16.15
C ASP A 261 10.26 35.39 16.66
N ASP A 262 10.19 35.14 17.98
CA ASP A 262 9.28 34.11 18.51
C ASP A 262 8.41 34.48 19.71
N ASP A 263 8.18 35.76 20.04
CA ASP A 263 7.39 36.06 21.24
C ASP A 263 5.89 35.76 21.05
N ALA A 264 5.25 36.19 19.96
CA ALA A 264 3.79 36.07 19.83
C ALA A 264 3.28 34.65 19.52
N TYR A 265 3.99 33.88 18.68
CA TYR A 265 3.56 32.53 18.31
C TYR A 265 3.85 31.52 19.43
N SER A 266 5.01 31.64 20.08
CA SER A 266 5.33 30.83 21.23
C SER A 266 4.40 31.11 22.42
N GLU A 267 3.96 32.35 22.61
CA GLU A 267 2.95 32.69 23.62
C GLU A 267 1.58 32.02 23.36
N ASP A 268 1.06 32.04 22.12
CA ASP A 268 -0.22 31.37 21.76
C ASP A 268 -0.16 29.85 22.02
N ILE A 269 0.95 29.21 21.63
CA ILE A 269 1.20 27.80 21.90
C ILE A 269 1.23 27.51 23.41
N GLU A 270 1.92 28.35 24.19
CA GLU A 270 2.02 28.18 25.64
C GLU A 270 0.64 28.35 26.30
N GLU A 271 -0.18 29.28 25.82
CA GLU A 271 -1.55 29.50 26.28
C GLU A 271 -2.45 28.28 26.01
N LEU A 272 -2.39 27.72 24.80
CA LEU A 272 -3.09 26.48 24.44
C LEU A 272 -2.66 25.32 25.36
N GLY A 273 -1.35 25.20 25.63
CA GLY A 273 -0.82 24.22 26.56
C GLY A 273 -1.37 24.37 27.99
N LYS A 274 -1.47 25.62 28.49
CA LYS A 274 -2.07 25.95 29.78
C LYS A 274 -3.56 25.58 29.81
N LYS A 275 -4.32 25.92 28.76
CA LYS A 275 -5.75 25.57 28.62
C LYS A 275 -5.99 24.05 28.63
N ILE A 276 -5.20 23.28 27.89
CA ILE A 276 -5.27 21.80 27.85
C ILE A 276 -5.01 21.20 29.24
N LYS A 277 -4.01 21.72 29.97
CA LYS A 277 -3.69 21.26 31.34
C LYS A 277 -4.84 21.56 32.32
N LYS A 278 -5.43 22.76 32.24
CA LYS A 278 -6.51 23.21 33.14
C LYS A 278 -7.85 22.51 32.88
N LYS A 279 -8.17 22.19 31.62
CA LYS A 279 -9.46 21.59 31.25
C LYS A 279 -9.56 20.14 31.76
N LYS A 280 -10.67 19.84 32.44
CA LYS A 280 -11.03 18.48 32.89
C LYS A 280 -11.60 17.68 31.72
N MET A 281 -10.75 16.95 31.01
CA MET A 281 -11.11 16.08 29.88
C MET A 281 -10.72 14.62 30.15
N PRO A 282 -11.32 13.64 29.46
CA PRO A 282 -10.92 12.24 29.50
C PRO A 282 -9.47 12.01 29.07
N LYS A 283 -8.89 10.85 29.43
CA LYS A 283 -7.49 10.52 29.10
C LYS A 283 -7.24 10.50 27.59
N TYR A 284 -8.16 9.95 26.81
CA TYR A 284 -8.03 9.87 25.35
C TYR A 284 -8.03 11.27 24.70
N ALA A 285 -9.00 12.12 25.05
CA ALA A 285 -9.08 13.50 24.55
C ALA A 285 -7.84 14.33 24.92
N ARG A 286 -7.31 14.15 26.14
CA ARG A 286 -6.06 14.81 26.56
C ARG A 286 -4.85 14.33 25.79
N LYS A 287 -4.77 13.04 25.50
CA LYS A 287 -3.66 12.47 24.72
C LYS A 287 -3.67 13.05 23.31
N GLU A 288 -4.83 13.13 22.66
CA GLU A 288 -4.95 13.66 21.30
C GLU A 288 -4.67 15.17 21.26
N ALA A 289 -5.24 15.96 22.17
CA ALA A 289 -4.95 17.40 22.25
C ALA A 289 -3.46 17.70 22.43
N ARG A 290 -2.74 16.90 23.24
CA ARG A 290 -1.29 17.07 23.43
C ARG A 290 -0.48 16.64 22.20
N LYS A 291 -0.92 15.60 21.50
CA LYS A 291 -0.28 15.14 20.27
C LYS A 291 -0.38 16.20 19.18
N GLU A 292 -1.57 16.76 19.00
CA GLU A 292 -1.79 17.83 18.02
C GLU A 292 -1.11 19.15 18.44
N LEU A 293 -1.04 19.47 19.75
CA LEU A 293 -0.27 20.62 20.24
C LEU A 293 1.23 20.50 19.89
N LYS A 294 1.83 19.33 20.12
CA LYS A 294 3.24 19.08 19.73
C LYS A 294 3.45 19.18 18.23
N ARG A 295 2.44 18.81 17.43
CA ARG A 295 2.50 18.96 15.97
C ARG A 295 2.43 20.44 15.59
N LEU A 296 1.55 21.21 16.23
CA LEU A 296 1.44 22.66 16.04
C LEU A 296 2.74 23.40 16.44
N GLU A 297 3.38 23.00 17.54
CA GLU A 297 4.68 23.52 18.01
C GLU A 297 5.79 23.46 16.94
N MET A 298 5.72 22.48 16.02
CA MET A 298 6.72 22.29 14.97
C MET A 298 6.35 22.99 13.64
N MET A 299 5.18 23.62 13.55
CA MET A 299 4.65 24.20 12.33
C MET A 299 4.96 25.70 12.20
N HIS A 300 4.88 26.21 10.97
CA HIS A 300 4.93 27.66 10.72
C HIS A 300 3.54 28.28 10.97
N PRO A 301 3.42 29.44 11.62
CA PRO A 301 2.14 30.13 11.85
C PRO A 301 1.29 30.29 10.57
N ASP A 302 1.92 30.69 9.47
CA ASP A 302 1.24 30.92 8.17
C ASP A 302 0.86 29.65 7.40
N ALA A 303 1.22 28.45 7.87
CA ALA A 303 0.84 27.23 7.19
C ALA A 303 -0.69 26.99 7.29
N SER A 304 -1.33 26.64 6.17
CA SER A 304 -2.77 26.33 6.15
C SER A 304 -3.16 25.21 7.12
N GLU A 305 -2.27 24.21 7.30
CA GLU A 305 -2.45 23.14 8.30
C GLU A 305 -2.40 23.63 9.75
N ALA A 306 -1.58 24.64 10.06
CA ALA A 306 -1.41 25.15 11.42
C ALA A 306 -2.73 25.74 11.94
N ASN A 307 -3.43 26.53 11.11
CA ASN A 307 -4.73 27.09 11.45
C ASN A 307 -5.81 26.00 11.68
N ILE A 308 -5.79 24.93 10.89
CA ILE A 308 -6.72 23.80 11.03
C ILE A 308 -6.46 23.08 12.37
N ILE A 309 -5.20 22.79 12.70
CA ILE A 309 -4.82 22.12 13.93
C ILE A 309 -5.12 23.00 15.14
N ARG A 310 -4.81 24.30 15.07
CA ARG A 310 -5.14 25.27 16.11
C ARG A 310 -6.65 25.29 16.40
N THR A 311 -7.46 25.42 15.36
CA THR A 311 -8.93 25.40 15.48
C THR A 311 -9.44 24.08 16.07
N TYR A 312 -8.85 22.95 15.68
CA TYR A 312 -9.18 21.64 16.22
C TYR A 312 -8.86 21.53 17.73
N ILE A 313 -7.69 22.02 18.14
CA ILE A 313 -7.31 22.07 19.56
C ILE A 313 -8.29 22.96 20.35
N GLU A 314 -8.68 24.12 19.81
CA GLU A 314 -9.69 25.00 20.41
C GLU A 314 -11.03 24.29 20.60
N TRP A 315 -11.50 23.53 19.59
CA TRP A 315 -12.71 22.70 19.73
C TRP A 315 -12.60 21.69 20.88
N ILE A 316 -11.48 20.97 20.99
CA ILE A 316 -11.25 20.04 22.11
C ILE A 316 -11.29 20.79 23.44
N ILE A 317 -10.67 21.97 23.52
CA ILE A 317 -10.62 22.76 24.75
C ILE A 317 -12.01 23.27 25.13
N ASP A 318 -12.81 23.72 24.18
CA ASP A 318 -14.08 24.39 24.44
C ASP A 318 -15.19 23.41 24.85
N LEU A 319 -15.17 22.18 24.32
CA LEU A 319 -16.19 21.18 24.62
C LEU A 319 -16.34 20.89 26.14
N PRO A 320 -17.57 20.70 26.65
CA PRO A 320 -17.85 20.63 28.08
C PRO A 320 -17.64 19.24 28.69
N TRP A 321 -16.59 18.51 28.32
CA TRP A 321 -16.30 17.11 28.71
C TRP A 321 -16.79 16.65 30.10
N LYS A 322 -16.43 17.37 31.16
CA LYS A 322 -16.80 17.07 32.55
C LYS A 322 -17.49 18.24 33.27
N LYS A 323 -17.92 19.26 32.54
CA LYS A 323 -18.57 20.44 33.13
C LYS A 323 -20.08 20.22 33.11
N THR A 324 -20.66 19.99 34.28
CA THR A 324 -22.09 19.65 34.44
C THR A 324 -22.78 20.79 35.20
N SER A 325 -23.99 21.16 34.76
CA SER A 325 -24.86 22.09 35.50
C SER A 325 -25.44 21.40 36.75
N LYS A 326 -25.74 22.16 37.80
CA LYS A 326 -26.35 21.61 39.02
C LYS A 326 -27.81 21.27 38.73
N ASP A 327 -28.12 19.98 38.77
CA ASP A 327 -29.46 19.46 38.50
C ASP A 327 -30.39 19.70 39.70
N ILE A 328 -31.63 20.08 39.44
CA ILE A 328 -32.68 20.32 40.44
C ILE A 328 -33.87 19.42 40.10
N LEU A 329 -33.99 18.30 40.79
CA LEU A 329 -35.08 17.33 40.60
C LEU A 329 -36.11 17.44 41.73
N ASP A 330 -36.70 18.63 41.84
CA ASP A 330 -37.79 18.92 42.78
C ASP A 330 -39.11 19.02 42.00
N LEU A 331 -40.04 18.11 42.27
CA LEU A 331 -41.30 18.00 41.53
C LEU A 331 -42.26 19.14 41.89
N GLU A 332 -42.26 19.61 43.14
CA GLU A 332 -43.12 20.73 43.55
C GLU A 332 -42.67 22.01 42.86
N LYS A 333 -41.35 22.25 42.85
CA LYS A 333 -40.76 23.39 42.16
C LYS A 333 -40.94 23.28 40.64
N ALA A 334 -40.84 22.09 40.07
CA ALA A 334 -41.09 21.87 38.65
C ALA A 334 -42.54 22.18 38.28
N ALA A 335 -43.51 21.77 39.11
CA ALA A 335 -44.93 22.09 38.92
C ALA A 335 -45.17 23.61 38.93
N GLN A 336 -44.60 24.31 39.92
CA GLN A 336 -44.69 25.77 40.00
C GLN A 336 -44.13 26.46 38.75
N VAL A 337 -42.95 26.05 38.27
CA VAL A 337 -42.34 26.63 37.06
C VAL A 337 -43.20 26.37 35.82
N LEU A 338 -43.78 25.17 35.69
CA LEU A 338 -44.67 24.84 34.57
C LEU A 338 -45.98 25.63 34.63
N ASP A 339 -46.51 25.89 35.82
CA ASP A 339 -47.73 26.69 36.02
C ASP A 339 -47.52 28.18 35.79
N GLU A 340 -46.35 28.71 36.18
CA GLU A 340 -45.96 30.10 35.94
C GLU A 340 -45.76 30.38 34.44
N ASP A 341 -45.08 29.48 33.71
CA ASP A 341 -44.70 29.72 32.33
C ASP A 341 -45.84 29.39 31.33
N HIS A 342 -46.80 28.54 31.71
CA HIS A 342 -47.89 28.08 30.83
C HIS A 342 -49.25 28.00 31.54
N TYR A 343 -50.26 28.70 31.05
CA TYR A 343 -51.63 28.59 31.58
C TYR A 343 -52.35 27.35 31.01
N GLY A 344 -53.08 26.61 31.87
CA GLY A 344 -53.81 25.40 31.49
C GLY A 344 -52.89 24.19 31.25
N LEU A 345 -53.18 23.38 30.21
CA LEU A 345 -52.40 22.20 29.81
C LEU A 345 -52.19 21.15 30.94
N GLU A 346 -53.13 21.04 31.87
CA GLU A 346 -53.09 20.14 33.05
C GLU A 346 -52.53 18.75 32.73
N ARG A 347 -53.13 18.06 31.75
CA ARG A 347 -52.71 16.70 31.33
C ARG A 347 -51.27 16.63 30.81
N ILE A 348 -50.79 17.69 30.14
CA ILE A 348 -49.43 17.73 29.58
C ILE A 348 -48.43 17.99 30.70
N LYS A 349 -48.73 18.94 31.60
CA LYS A 349 -47.90 19.23 32.77
C LYS A 349 -47.79 18.01 33.68
N GLU A 350 -48.90 17.33 33.95
CA GLU A 350 -48.93 16.07 34.69
C GLU A 350 -48.00 15.03 34.05
N ARG A 351 -48.05 14.86 32.72
CA ARG A 351 -47.17 13.94 32.00
C ARG A 351 -45.69 14.31 32.07
N ILE A 352 -45.37 15.61 32.04
CA ILE A 352 -44.00 16.10 32.24
C ILE A 352 -43.53 15.80 33.67
N LEU A 353 -44.38 16.02 34.67
CA LEU A 353 -44.06 15.73 36.07
C LEU A 353 -43.86 14.23 36.30
N GLU A 354 -44.69 13.37 35.70
CA GLU A 354 -44.49 11.91 35.72
C GLU A 354 -43.13 11.53 35.13
N PHE A 355 -42.77 12.10 33.99
CA PHE A 355 -41.48 11.87 33.35
C PHE A 355 -40.30 12.28 34.26
N LEU A 356 -40.39 13.46 34.87
CA LEU A 356 -39.39 13.94 35.83
C LEU A 356 -39.35 13.08 37.11
N ALA A 357 -40.49 12.56 37.56
CA ALA A 357 -40.58 11.69 38.73
C ALA A 357 -39.87 10.36 38.50
N VAL A 358 -40.03 9.74 37.31
CA VAL A 358 -39.30 8.52 36.93
C VAL A 358 -37.79 8.78 36.96
N ARG A 359 -37.34 9.92 36.43
CA ARG A 359 -35.91 10.31 36.49
C ARG A 359 -35.40 10.61 37.89
N LYS A 360 -36.25 11.15 38.77
CA LYS A 360 -35.91 11.37 40.17
C LYS A 360 -35.68 10.04 40.90
N LEU A 361 -36.46 9.01 40.58
CA LEU A 361 -36.31 7.67 41.16
C LEU A 361 -35.08 6.93 40.62
N ASN A 362 -34.81 7.04 39.31
CA ASN A 362 -33.65 6.44 38.68
C ASN A 362 -32.96 7.43 37.73
N ALA A 363 -31.87 8.03 38.20
CA ALA A 363 -31.07 8.97 37.42
C ALA A 363 -30.45 8.34 36.15
N ASP A 364 -30.16 7.03 36.18
CA ASP A 364 -29.50 6.29 35.11
C ASP A 364 -30.48 5.53 34.19
N THR A 365 -31.81 5.70 34.35
CA THR A 365 -32.76 4.99 33.49
C THR A 365 -32.68 5.51 32.06
N LYS A 366 -32.38 4.58 31.15
CA LYS A 366 -32.51 4.67 29.68
C LYS A 366 -34.01 4.77 29.30
N GLY A 367 -34.67 5.84 29.74
CA GLY A 367 -36.10 6.05 29.55
C GLY A 367 -36.41 6.59 28.15
N PRO A 368 -37.67 6.45 27.70
CA PRO A 368 -38.10 6.96 26.40
C PRO A 368 -37.92 8.48 26.31
N ILE A 369 -37.71 8.98 25.10
CA ILE A 369 -37.56 10.43 24.85
C ILE A 369 -38.93 11.09 24.88
N LEU A 370 -39.02 12.26 25.51
CA LEU A 370 -40.26 13.03 25.56
C LEU A 370 -40.50 13.68 24.19
N CYS A 371 -41.64 13.34 23.57
CA CYS A 371 -42.04 13.88 22.27
C CYS A 371 -43.31 14.73 22.38
N PHE A 372 -43.23 15.99 21.95
CA PHE A 372 -44.32 16.94 21.93
C PHE A 372 -44.97 17.03 20.54
N ALA A 373 -46.03 16.26 20.34
CA ALA A 373 -46.85 16.30 19.12
C ALA A 373 -48.00 17.31 19.22
N GLY A 374 -48.30 18.03 18.13
CA GLY A 374 -49.33 19.07 18.10
C GLY A 374 -49.14 20.08 16.95
N PRO A 375 -50.15 20.93 16.67
CA PRO A 375 -50.05 21.95 15.63
C PRO A 375 -49.00 23.03 15.97
N PRO A 376 -48.52 23.81 14.99
CA PRO A 376 -47.60 24.91 15.25
C PRO A 376 -48.24 25.97 16.15
N GLY A 377 -47.44 26.64 16.99
CA GLY A 377 -47.89 27.73 17.85
C GLY A 377 -48.47 27.33 19.21
N VAL A 378 -48.55 26.03 19.54
CA VAL A 378 -49.08 25.55 20.84
C VAL A 378 -48.10 25.60 22.02
N GLY A 379 -46.91 26.17 21.82
CA GLY A 379 -45.92 26.35 22.90
C GLY A 379 -45.02 25.14 23.19
N LYS A 380 -44.78 24.24 22.22
CA LYS A 380 -43.90 23.07 22.41
C LYS A 380 -42.48 23.45 22.84
N THR A 381 -41.87 24.38 22.10
CA THR A 381 -40.51 24.85 22.38
C THR A 381 -40.44 25.56 23.73
N SER A 382 -41.48 26.34 24.10
CA SER A 382 -41.53 27.01 25.41
C SER A 382 -41.72 26.02 26.55
N LEU A 383 -42.48 24.93 26.37
CA LEU A 383 -42.56 23.84 27.34
C LEU A 383 -41.19 23.18 27.56
N GLY A 384 -40.43 22.90 26.50
CA GLY A 384 -39.05 22.38 26.62
C GLY A 384 -38.13 23.32 27.40
N GLN A 385 -38.29 24.64 27.21
CA GLN A 385 -37.55 25.65 27.96
C GLN A 385 -37.96 25.69 29.44
N ALA A 386 -39.26 25.56 29.75
CA ALA A 386 -39.77 25.47 31.11
C ALA A 386 -39.24 24.21 31.82
N VAL A 387 -39.16 23.07 31.13
CA VAL A 387 -38.53 21.84 31.64
C VAL A 387 -37.06 22.09 31.99
N ALA A 388 -36.29 22.72 31.11
CA ALA A 388 -34.90 23.05 31.38
C ALA A 388 -34.74 23.99 32.59
N LYS A 389 -35.59 25.02 32.69
CA LYS A 389 -35.65 25.97 33.80
C LYS A 389 -35.98 25.27 35.12
N ALA A 390 -36.98 24.38 35.13
CA ALA A 390 -37.36 23.57 36.28
C ALA A 390 -36.21 22.70 36.78
N MET A 391 -35.47 22.06 35.86
CA MET A 391 -34.32 21.21 36.18
C MET A 391 -33.03 21.98 36.52
N GLY A 392 -32.99 23.30 36.34
CA GLY A 392 -31.76 24.08 36.48
C GLY A 392 -30.70 23.78 35.40
N ARG A 393 -31.10 23.16 34.29
CA ARG A 393 -30.23 22.77 33.17
C ARG A 393 -30.21 23.86 32.11
N LYS A 394 -29.14 23.91 31.31
CA LYS A 394 -29.08 24.81 30.15
C LYS A 394 -29.98 24.30 29.03
N PHE A 395 -30.65 25.22 28.34
CA PHE A 395 -31.51 24.92 27.20
C PHE A 395 -30.78 25.20 25.89
N TYR A 396 -30.89 24.29 24.93
CA TYR A 396 -30.45 24.49 23.56
C TYR A 396 -31.55 24.03 22.60
N ARG A 397 -31.84 24.85 21.58
CA ARG A 397 -32.82 24.51 20.54
C ARG A 397 -32.09 24.18 19.25
N LEU A 398 -32.40 23.02 18.69
CA LEU A 398 -31.94 22.54 17.40
C LEU A 398 -33.17 22.31 16.50
N SER A 399 -33.29 23.07 15.41
CA SER A 399 -34.32 22.78 14.39
C SER A 399 -33.78 21.71 13.45
N LEU A 400 -34.59 20.67 13.25
CA LEU A 400 -34.35 19.59 12.28
C LEU A 400 -35.07 19.83 10.95
N GLY A 401 -35.87 20.90 10.86
CA GLY A 401 -36.61 21.26 9.66
C GLY A 401 -35.68 21.52 8.49
N GLY A 402 -35.91 20.80 7.38
CA GLY A 402 -35.11 20.95 6.16
C GLY A 402 -33.74 20.30 6.20
N MET A 403 -33.42 19.54 7.26
CA MET A 403 -32.21 18.71 7.33
C MET A 403 -32.26 17.60 6.28
N ARG A 404 -31.17 17.48 5.52
CA ARG A 404 -31.05 16.54 4.39
C ARG A 404 -29.77 15.71 4.41
N ASP A 405 -28.81 16.10 5.24
CA ASP A 405 -27.48 15.50 5.29
C ASP A 405 -27.12 15.11 6.73
N GLU A 406 -26.61 13.90 6.88
CA GLU A 406 -26.06 13.37 8.14
C GLU A 406 -24.89 14.23 8.67
N ALA A 407 -24.14 14.89 7.78
CA ALA A 407 -23.05 15.77 8.18
C ALA A 407 -23.53 16.96 9.04
N GLU A 408 -24.81 17.32 9.01
CA GLU A 408 -25.36 18.33 9.92
C GLU A 408 -25.39 17.84 11.38
N ILE A 409 -25.48 16.53 11.61
CA ILE A 409 -25.48 15.91 12.95
C ILE A 409 -24.06 15.48 13.35
N ARG A 410 -23.34 14.78 12.47
CA ARG A 410 -22.01 14.19 12.76
C ARG A 410 -20.82 15.04 12.31
N GLY A 411 -21.03 16.14 11.60
CA GLY A 411 -19.96 16.99 11.08
C GLY A 411 -19.26 16.41 9.85
N HIS A 412 -18.30 17.18 9.32
CA HIS A 412 -17.46 16.76 8.19
C HIS A 412 -16.09 16.29 8.68
N ARG A 413 -15.45 15.39 7.91
CA ARG A 413 -14.04 15.04 8.18
C ARG A 413 -13.16 16.29 8.11
N ARG A 414 -12.25 16.45 9.09
CA ARG A 414 -11.33 17.59 9.23
C ARG A 414 -10.48 17.88 7.99
N THR A 415 -10.31 16.90 7.10
CA THR A 415 -9.54 17.03 5.85
C THR A 415 -10.20 17.90 4.78
N TYR A 416 -11.50 18.20 4.90
CA TYR A 416 -12.21 19.06 3.94
C TYR A 416 -12.02 20.54 4.27
N ILE A 417 -11.85 21.37 3.23
CA ILE A 417 -11.78 22.82 3.36
C ILE A 417 -13.12 23.32 3.94
N GLY A 418 -13.05 24.07 5.05
CA GLY A 418 -14.23 24.58 5.74
C GLY A 418 -14.97 23.56 6.60
N ALA A 419 -14.38 22.38 6.86
CA ALA A 419 -14.98 21.38 7.73
C ALA A 419 -15.28 21.93 9.14
N MET A 420 -16.45 21.59 9.67
CA MET A 420 -16.88 21.93 11.02
C MET A 420 -17.48 20.69 11.71
N PRO A 421 -17.46 20.64 13.06
CA PRO A 421 -18.23 19.67 13.83
C PRO A 421 -19.73 19.76 13.54
N GLY A 422 -20.46 18.69 13.78
CA GLY A 422 -21.91 18.65 13.66
C GLY A 422 -22.62 19.51 14.71
N ARG A 423 -23.90 19.83 14.44
CA ARG A 423 -24.70 20.77 15.24
C ARG A 423 -24.86 20.33 16.70
N ILE A 424 -24.78 19.03 16.99
CA ILE A 424 -24.83 18.51 18.37
C ILE A 424 -23.64 19.04 19.18
N LEU A 425 -22.41 18.85 18.68
CA LEU A 425 -21.21 19.34 19.36
C LEU A 425 -21.12 20.86 19.37
N GLN A 426 -21.56 21.52 18.30
CA GLN A 426 -21.67 22.99 18.28
C GLN A 426 -22.61 23.48 19.40
N GLY A 427 -23.77 22.85 19.57
CA GLY A 427 -24.71 23.18 20.64
C GLY A 427 -24.13 22.98 22.03
N LEU A 428 -23.40 21.89 22.26
CA LEU A 428 -22.69 21.63 23.52
C LEU A 428 -21.62 22.68 23.81
N LYS A 429 -20.87 23.10 22.78
CA LYS A 429 -19.92 24.20 22.89
C LYS A 429 -20.64 25.50 23.29
N THR A 430 -21.77 25.83 22.65
CA THR A 430 -22.55 27.04 22.95
C THR A 430 -23.08 27.06 24.38
N VAL A 431 -23.67 25.96 24.87
CA VAL A 431 -24.21 25.92 26.24
C VAL A 431 -23.14 25.71 27.31
N GLY A 432 -22.00 25.14 26.95
CA GLY A 432 -20.83 24.98 27.83
C GLY A 432 -21.06 24.05 29.02
N THR A 433 -22.04 23.14 28.94
CA THR A 433 -22.30 22.07 29.93
C THR A 433 -22.64 20.75 29.22
N ASN A 434 -22.37 19.60 29.85
CA ASN A 434 -22.60 18.27 29.27
C ASN A 434 -23.93 17.61 29.67
N ASN A 435 -24.77 18.27 30.47
CA ASN A 435 -26.13 17.81 30.78
C ASN A 435 -27.26 18.79 30.37
N PRO A 436 -27.17 19.49 29.23
CA PRO A 436 -28.22 20.40 28.79
C PRO A 436 -29.50 19.65 28.40
N VAL A 437 -30.59 20.41 28.28
CA VAL A 437 -31.81 20.00 27.60
C VAL A 437 -31.71 20.45 26.15
N PHE A 438 -31.70 19.49 25.23
CA PHE A 438 -31.74 19.69 23.80
C PHE A 438 -33.18 19.54 23.31
N MET A 439 -33.77 20.62 22.81
CA MET A 439 -35.06 20.60 22.12
C MET A 439 -34.82 20.45 20.62
N MET A 440 -35.26 19.33 20.05
CA MET A 440 -35.12 18.97 18.65
C MET A 440 -36.43 19.22 17.92
N ASP A 441 -36.61 20.44 17.43
CA ASP A 441 -37.86 20.90 16.84
C ASP A 441 -38.03 20.36 15.40
N GLU A 442 -39.29 20.19 14.98
CA GLU A 442 -39.65 19.78 13.61
C GLU A 442 -39.05 18.44 13.16
N ILE A 443 -39.01 17.45 14.05
CA ILE A 443 -38.54 16.09 13.71
C ILE A 443 -39.36 15.44 12.56
N ASP A 444 -40.62 15.86 12.38
CA ASP A 444 -41.49 15.42 11.29
C ASP A 444 -41.11 16.01 9.92
N LYS A 445 -40.22 17.01 9.88
CA LYS A 445 -39.78 17.73 8.67
C LYS A 445 -38.41 17.30 8.16
N ILE A 446 -37.90 16.18 8.65
CA ILE A 446 -36.66 15.58 8.16
C ILE A 446 -36.92 14.94 6.81
N GLY A 447 -36.16 15.35 5.79
CA GLY A 447 -36.27 14.83 4.44
C GLY A 447 -35.31 13.66 4.21
N SER A 448 -35.78 12.60 3.56
CA SER A 448 -34.92 11.54 3.02
C SER A 448 -34.40 11.98 1.64
N ASP A 449 -33.13 12.36 1.52
CA ASP A 449 -32.47 12.62 0.23
C ASP A 449 -31.44 11.50 -0.08
N TYR A 450 -31.11 11.32 -1.36
CA TYR A 450 -30.27 10.21 -1.89
C TYR A 450 -28.84 10.08 -1.30
N ARG A 451 -28.39 11.02 -0.44
CA ARG A 451 -27.00 11.12 0.06
C ARG A 451 -26.77 10.57 1.46
N GLY A 452 -27.81 10.16 2.17
CA GLY A 452 -27.70 9.59 3.52
C GLY A 452 -29.03 9.67 4.26
N ASP A 453 -29.16 8.89 5.32
CA ASP A 453 -30.34 8.92 6.19
C ASP A 453 -30.02 9.69 7.49
N PRO A 454 -30.37 10.98 7.60
CA PRO A 454 -30.16 11.75 8.82
C PRO A 454 -30.88 11.14 10.04
N SER A 455 -31.93 10.34 9.84
CA SER A 455 -32.59 9.61 10.91
C SER A 455 -31.66 8.57 11.56
N SER A 456 -30.81 7.91 10.77
CA SER A 456 -29.80 6.97 11.29
C SER A 456 -28.75 7.67 12.16
N ALA A 457 -28.31 8.86 11.78
CA ALA A 457 -27.39 9.67 12.59
C ALA A 457 -28.05 10.16 13.89
N LEU A 458 -29.34 10.49 13.83
CA LEU A 458 -30.12 10.86 15.00
C LEU A 458 -30.34 9.69 15.97
N LEU A 459 -30.49 8.47 15.46
CA LEU A 459 -30.60 7.28 16.31
C LEU A 459 -29.36 7.11 17.19
N GLU A 460 -28.15 7.30 16.67
CA GLU A 460 -26.92 7.22 17.50
C GLU A 460 -26.89 8.27 18.62
N VAL A 461 -27.46 9.45 18.38
CA VAL A 461 -27.53 10.55 19.38
C VAL A 461 -28.62 10.27 20.43
N LEU A 462 -29.75 9.75 20.00
CA LEU A 462 -30.96 9.59 20.81
C LEU A 462 -31.00 8.26 21.57
N ASP A 463 -30.40 7.21 21.00
CA ASP A 463 -30.36 5.88 21.59
C ASP A 463 -29.45 5.85 22.83
N PRO A 464 -30.00 5.58 24.04
CA PRO A 464 -29.21 5.48 25.25
C PRO A 464 -28.20 4.31 25.27
N GLU A 465 -28.23 3.42 24.28
CA GLU A 465 -27.21 2.37 24.12
C GLU A 465 -25.98 2.82 23.30
N GLN A 466 -26.11 3.89 22.52
CA GLN A 466 -25.04 4.35 21.60
C GLN A 466 -24.52 5.76 21.96
N ASN A 467 -25.33 6.57 22.62
CA ASN A 467 -25.04 7.98 22.82
C ASN A 467 -23.89 8.26 23.81
N ASP A 468 -23.44 7.27 24.58
CA ASP A 468 -22.29 7.38 25.48
C ASP A 468 -20.94 7.40 24.71
N THR A 469 -20.96 6.98 23.44
CA THR A 469 -19.80 6.86 22.57
C THR A 469 -19.95 7.56 21.22
N PHE A 470 -20.92 8.49 21.11
CA PHE A 470 -21.20 9.26 19.90
C PHE A 470 -19.93 9.83 19.24
N SER A 471 -19.75 9.54 17.96
CA SER A 471 -18.53 9.91 17.23
C SER A 471 -18.80 10.90 16.10
N ASP A 472 -18.46 12.17 16.34
CA ASP A 472 -18.43 13.21 15.32
C ASP A 472 -17.22 13.05 14.39
N HIS A 473 -17.42 13.17 13.07
CA HIS A 473 -16.40 12.99 12.03
C HIS A 473 -15.30 14.05 12.04
N TYR A 474 -15.57 15.25 12.53
CA TYR A 474 -14.57 16.29 12.69
C TYR A 474 -13.69 16.01 13.89
N MET A 475 -14.31 15.65 15.02
CA MET A 475 -13.58 15.37 16.27
C MET A 475 -12.83 14.04 16.22
N ASN A 476 -13.41 13.04 15.56
CA ASN A 476 -12.93 11.67 15.45
C ASN A 476 -12.55 11.05 16.80
N MET A 477 -13.34 11.37 17.83
CA MET A 477 -13.21 10.88 19.19
C MET A 477 -14.60 10.72 19.80
N PRO A 478 -14.83 9.70 20.64
CA PRO A 478 -16.13 9.50 21.27
C PRO A 478 -16.44 10.63 22.25
N PHE A 479 -17.67 11.11 22.24
CA PHE A 479 -18.19 12.10 23.18
C PHE A 479 -19.45 11.54 23.87
N ASP A 480 -19.44 11.57 25.20
CA ASP A 480 -20.54 11.05 26.02
C ASP A 480 -21.72 12.05 26.06
N LEU A 481 -22.83 11.68 25.40
CA LEU A 481 -24.09 12.41 25.35
C LEU A 481 -25.14 11.84 26.32
N SER A 482 -24.84 10.78 27.10
CA SER A 482 -25.81 10.11 27.98
C SER A 482 -26.49 11.04 29.00
N LYS A 483 -25.83 12.13 29.36
CA LYS A 483 -26.32 13.14 30.32
C LYS A 483 -27.18 14.23 29.68
N VAL A 484 -27.15 14.35 28.36
CA VAL A 484 -27.99 15.27 27.60
C VAL A 484 -29.43 14.77 27.67
N MET A 485 -30.35 15.68 27.96
CA MET A 485 -31.78 15.38 27.90
C MET A 485 -32.33 15.83 26.57
N PHE A 486 -32.72 14.89 25.71
CA PHE A 486 -33.37 15.19 24.45
C PHE A 486 -34.89 15.30 24.64
N ILE A 487 -35.50 16.27 23.95
CA ILE A 487 -36.95 16.45 23.81
C ILE A 487 -37.20 16.70 22.32
N THR A 488 -38.19 16.04 21.71
CA THR A 488 -38.51 16.14 20.28
C THR A 488 -39.87 16.76 20.02
#